data_AF-A0A1F8QV44-F1
#
_entry.id   AF-A0A1F8QV44-F1
#
_cell.length_a   1.000
_cell.length_b   1.000
_cell.length_c   1.000
_cell.angle_alpha   90.00
_cell.angle_beta   90.00
_cell.angle_gamma   90.00
#
_symmetry.space_group_name_H-M   'P 1'
#
loop_
_entity.id
_entity.type
_entity.pdbx_description
1 polymer ?
#
loop_
_entity_poly.entity_id
_entity_poly.type
_entity_poly.pdbx_seq_one_letter_code
_entity_poly.pdbx_strand_id
1 'polypeptide(L)'
;MTAHTSSSNSPIFLGALNNTPLGDLRLAASHLGLVAVDWVDSQPPLDSFLRRLARPVQQNSRKIAPYAKELREYLEGDRRVFTCPIDWGIFRPFQRQALQATFAIPYGHTRTYRELAQQLGRPRAARAVGRAEATNP
;
A
#
# COMPACT_ATOMS: atom_id res chain seq x y z
N MET A 1 31.46 -7.42 -1.98
CA MET A 1 31.19 -6.04 -1.51
C MET A 1 29.83 -5.61 -2.03
N THR A 2 28.82 -5.61 -1.16
CA THR A 2 27.64 -4.73 -1.18
C THR A 2 26.97 -4.93 0.17
N ALA A 3 27.11 -3.93 1.03
CA ALA A 3 26.57 -3.94 2.38
C ALA A 3 25.03 -3.99 2.32
N HIS A 4 24.44 -4.97 2.99
CA HIS A 4 23.03 -4.92 3.37
C HIS A 4 22.89 -3.90 4.50
N THR A 5 22.70 -2.63 4.15
CA THR A 5 22.46 -1.57 5.12
C THR A 5 21.12 -1.81 5.80
N SER A 6 21.17 -2.03 7.10
CA SER A 6 20.07 -2.38 8.00
C SER A 6 18.89 -1.41 7.90
N SER A 7 17.87 -1.79 7.13
CA SER A 7 16.56 -1.13 7.06
C SER A 7 15.68 -1.35 8.30
N SER A 8 16.19 -2.07 9.31
CA SER A 8 15.39 -2.58 10.43
C SER A 8 15.02 -1.55 11.51
N ASN A 9 15.44 -0.28 11.41
CA ASN A 9 15.19 0.71 12.48
C ASN A 9 14.64 2.07 12.01
N SER A 10 14.36 2.26 10.72
CA SER A 10 13.74 3.52 10.27
C SER A 10 12.29 3.60 10.73
N PRO A 11 11.79 4.75 11.18
CA PRO A 11 10.39 4.88 11.57
C PRO A 11 9.44 4.68 10.38
N ILE A 12 8.19 4.33 10.70
CA ILE A 12 7.01 4.49 9.85
C ILE A 12 6.34 5.80 10.27
N PHE A 13 6.11 6.68 9.29
CA PHE A 13 5.38 7.92 9.46
C PHE A 13 3.88 7.64 9.32
N LEU A 14 3.09 8.22 10.20
CA LEU A 14 1.63 8.12 10.22
C LEU A 14 1.01 9.51 10.08
N GLY A 15 -0.14 9.56 9.43
CA GLY A 15 -0.95 10.77 9.26
C GLY A 15 -2.33 10.40 8.73
N ALA A 16 -3.14 11.42 8.46
CA ALA A 16 -4.51 11.23 8.00
C ALA A 16 -4.85 12.16 6.83
N LEU A 17 -5.82 11.73 6.04
CA LEU A 17 -6.51 12.51 5.03
C LEU A 17 -8.00 12.54 5.40
N ASN A 18 -8.48 13.70 5.81
CA ASN A 18 -9.85 13.86 6.30
C ASN A 18 -10.75 14.53 5.25
N ASN A 19 -12.06 14.47 5.48
CA ASN A 19 -13.10 15.08 4.65
C ASN A 19 -13.01 14.59 3.19
N THR A 20 -12.91 13.28 3.00
CA THR A 20 -12.96 12.69 1.66
C THR A 20 -14.36 12.15 1.37
N PRO A 21 -14.75 12.03 0.08
CA PRO A 21 -16.01 11.41 -0.30
C PRO A 21 -16.18 9.96 0.20
N LEU A 22 -15.08 9.27 0.55
CA LEU A 22 -15.07 7.88 1.02
C LEU A 22 -14.92 7.73 2.54
N GLY A 23 -14.93 8.85 3.28
CA GLY A 23 -14.61 8.90 4.71
C GLY A 23 -13.15 9.25 4.99
N ASP A 24 -12.79 9.32 6.26
CA ASP A 24 -11.43 9.70 6.67
C ASP A 24 -10.47 8.52 6.53
N LEU A 25 -9.26 8.80 6.02
CA LEU A 25 -8.24 7.80 5.75
C LEU A 25 -7.00 8.02 6.61
N ARG A 26 -6.39 6.93 7.05
CA ARG A 26 -5.06 6.88 7.70
C ARG A 26 -4.04 6.41 6.69
N LEU A 27 -2.91 7.10 6.62
CA LEU A 27 -1.83 6.78 5.70
C LEU A 27 -0.56 6.50 6.50
N ALA A 28 0.12 5.41 6.15
CA ALA A 28 1.43 5.08 6.70
C ALA A 28 2.49 5.03 5.59
N ALA A 29 3.66 5.61 5.84
CA ALA A 29 4.77 5.64 4.88
C ALA A 29 6.11 5.38 5.57
N SER A 30 7.03 4.71 4.88
CA SER A 30 8.43 4.63 5.27
C SER A 30 9.26 5.72 4.60
N HIS A 31 10.58 5.70 4.75
CA HIS A 31 11.47 6.57 3.98
C HIS A 31 11.55 6.17 2.49
N LEU A 32 11.07 4.98 2.11
CA LEU A 32 11.09 4.48 0.73
C LEU A 32 9.77 4.74 -0.01
N GLY A 33 8.65 4.81 0.70
CA GLY A 33 7.34 4.96 0.05
C GLY A 33 6.15 4.73 0.97
N LEU A 34 4.96 4.81 0.38
CA LEU A 34 3.70 4.43 1.01
C LEU A 34 3.73 2.96 1.40
N VAL A 35 3.19 2.65 2.58
CA VAL A 35 3.20 1.33 3.21
C VAL A 35 1.77 0.80 3.38
N ALA A 36 0.83 1.66 3.74
CA ALA A 36 -0.55 1.28 4.02
C ALA A 36 -1.51 2.47 3.87
N VAL A 37 -2.74 2.19 3.46
CA VAL A 37 -3.87 3.14 3.46
C VAL A 37 -5.10 2.41 3.98
N ASP A 38 -5.65 2.90 5.09
CA ASP A 38 -6.81 2.29 5.73
C ASP A 38 -7.81 3.38 6.14
N TRP A 39 -9.05 3.00 6.42
CA TRP A 39 -10.05 3.93 6.95
C TRP A 39 -9.72 4.27 8.41
N VAL A 40 -10.11 5.46 8.87
CA VAL A 40 -9.97 5.81 10.29
C VAL A 40 -10.82 4.88 11.17
N ASP A 41 -12.01 4.53 10.69
CA ASP A 41 -13.02 3.76 11.43
C ASP A 41 -12.83 2.24 11.33
N SER A 42 -11.92 1.75 10.49
CA SER A 42 -11.76 0.31 10.24
C SER A 42 -11.02 -0.44 11.35
N GLN A 43 -10.63 0.19 12.48
CA GLN A 43 -9.85 -0.41 13.57
C GLN A 43 -10.27 -1.85 13.92
N PRO A 44 -9.34 -2.83 14.06
CA PRO A 44 -7.88 -2.71 14.28
C PRO A 44 -6.88 -3.14 13.15
N PRO A 45 -7.21 -3.29 11.84
CA PRO A 45 -6.30 -3.84 10.82
C PRO A 45 -4.97 -3.07 10.65
N LEU A 46 -5.00 -1.75 10.45
CA LEU A 46 -3.79 -0.96 10.26
C LEU A 46 -2.83 -1.05 11.45
N ASP A 47 -3.34 -0.89 12.68
CA ASP A 47 -2.50 -0.92 13.89
C ASP A 47 -1.85 -2.31 14.08
N SER A 48 -2.59 -3.37 13.78
CA SER A 48 -2.07 -4.75 13.82
C SER A 48 -0.99 -4.97 12.76
N PHE A 49 -1.20 -4.43 11.56
CA PHE A 49 -0.24 -4.47 10.47
C PHE A 49 1.05 -3.72 10.83
N LEU A 50 0.94 -2.50 11.35
CA LEU A 50 2.08 -1.67 11.76
C LEU A 50 2.89 -2.32 12.89
N ARG A 51 2.23 -2.93 13.87
CA ARG A 51 2.91 -3.70 14.94
C ARG A 51 3.75 -4.84 14.38
N ARG A 52 3.25 -5.54 13.36
CA ARG A 52 3.97 -6.66 12.71
C ARG A 52 5.23 -6.21 11.95
N LEU A 53 5.31 -4.95 11.54
CA LEU A 53 6.52 -4.39 10.93
C LEU A 53 7.68 -4.25 11.93
N ALA A 54 7.39 -4.27 13.24
CA ALA A 54 8.38 -4.13 14.31
C ALA A 54 9.29 -2.90 14.16
N ARG A 55 8.72 -1.77 13.71
CA ARG A 55 9.40 -0.49 13.50
C ARG A 55 8.75 0.61 14.35
N PRO A 56 9.50 1.63 14.78
CA PRO A 56 8.90 2.78 15.48
C PRO A 56 7.85 3.47 14.60
N VAL A 57 6.71 3.85 15.17
CA VAL A 57 5.66 4.62 14.47
C VAL A 57 5.67 6.05 14.99
N GLN A 58 5.67 7.03 14.09
CA GLN A 58 5.72 8.45 14.43
C GLN A 58 4.67 9.22 13.65
N GLN A 59 3.91 10.09 14.33
CA GLN A 59 3.01 11.02 13.66
C GLN A 59 3.85 12.06 12.90
N ASN A 60 3.64 12.19 11.59
CA ASN A 60 4.37 13.13 10.77
C ASN A 60 3.59 13.52 9.51
N SER A 61 2.67 14.48 9.66
CA SER A 61 1.83 14.95 8.55
C SER A 61 2.65 15.53 7.39
N ARG A 62 3.84 16.09 7.64
CA ARG A 62 4.71 16.61 6.56
C ARG A 62 5.23 15.50 5.66
N LYS A 63 5.59 14.34 6.22
CA LYS A 63 6.03 13.17 5.45
C LYS A 63 4.87 12.49 4.73
N ILE A 64 3.64 12.63 5.24
CA ILE A 64 2.42 12.07 4.63
C ILE A 64 1.81 12.98 3.57
N ALA A 65 2.03 14.30 3.65
CA ALA A 65 1.40 15.30 2.79
C ALA A 65 1.50 14.99 1.28
N PRO A 66 2.62 14.51 0.71
CA PRO A 66 2.67 14.16 -0.71
C PRO A 66 1.68 13.07 -1.11
N TYR A 67 1.56 12.01 -0.30
CA TYR A 67 0.63 10.90 -0.54
C TYR A 67 -0.83 11.33 -0.37
N ALA A 68 -1.11 12.09 0.70
CA ALA A 68 -2.43 12.63 0.97
C ALA A 68 -2.91 13.57 -0.15
N LYS A 69 -1.99 14.35 -0.74
CA LYS A 69 -2.28 15.21 -1.89
C LYS A 69 -2.70 14.39 -3.11
N GLU A 70 -1.90 13.41 -3.54
CA GLU A 70 -2.25 12.61 -4.72
C GLU A 70 -3.53 11.81 -4.53
N LEU A 71 -3.76 11.30 -3.32
CA LEU A 71 -4.99 10.58 -2.99
C LEU A 71 -6.21 11.50 -3.05
N ARG A 72 -6.10 12.74 -2.57
CA ARG A 72 -7.15 13.75 -2.71
C ARG A 72 -7.46 14.06 -4.18
N GLU A 73 -6.43 14.38 -4.97
CA GLU A 73 -6.57 14.63 -6.42
C GLU A 73 -7.24 13.44 -7.14
N TYR A 74 -6.92 12.21 -6.74
CA TYR A 74 -7.55 11.02 -7.31
C TYR A 74 -9.04 10.91 -6.95
N LEU A 75 -9.39 11.16 -5.69
CA LEU A 75 -10.76 11.11 -5.21
C LEU A 75 -11.64 12.24 -5.76
N GLU A 76 -11.03 13.37 -6.11
CA GLU A 76 -11.68 14.52 -6.77
C GLU A 76 -11.75 14.36 -8.30
N GLY A 77 -11.04 13.39 -8.87
CA GLY A 77 -11.04 13.08 -10.31
C GLY A 77 -9.98 13.83 -11.13
N ASP A 78 -9.17 14.67 -10.47
CA ASP A 78 -8.08 15.45 -11.08
C ASP A 78 -6.84 14.61 -11.41
N ARG A 79 -6.72 13.41 -10.81
CA ARG A 79 -5.62 12.47 -11.04
C ARG A 79 -6.14 11.08 -11.41
N ARG A 80 -5.43 10.43 -12.34
CA ARG A 80 -5.64 9.00 -12.69
C ARG A 80 -4.41 8.13 -12.47
N VAL A 81 -3.22 8.72 -12.29
CA VAL A 81 -1.95 8.01 -12.15
C VAL A 81 -1.23 8.51 -10.90
N PHE A 82 -0.88 7.59 -10.00
CA PHE A 82 -0.06 7.89 -8.83
C PHE A 82 1.42 7.95 -9.21
N THR A 83 2.12 8.92 -8.66
CA THR A 83 3.58 9.12 -8.81
C THR A 83 4.33 8.87 -7.51
N CYS A 84 3.61 8.84 -6.39
CA CYS A 84 4.17 8.49 -5.09
C CYS A 84 4.77 7.06 -5.08
N PRO A 85 5.96 6.86 -4.50
CA PRO A 85 6.57 5.54 -4.41
C PRO A 85 5.84 4.66 -3.38
N ILE A 86 5.87 3.34 -3.59
CA ILE A 86 5.40 2.32 -2.65
C ILE A 86 6.61 1.56 -2.10
N ASP A 87 6.65 1.32 -0.79
CA ASP A 87 7.67 0.49 -0.17
C ASP A 87 7.35 -0.99 -0.38
N TRP A 88 7.67 -1.52 -1.56
CA TRP A 88 7.43 -2.93 -1.90
C TRP A 88 8.20 -3.92 -1.01
N GLY A 89 9.22 -3.46 -0.27
CA GLY A 89 10.07 -4.27 0.58
C GLY A 89 9.34 -4.89 1.76
N ILE A 90 8.22 -4.30 2.20
CA ILE A 90 7.43 -4.76 3.35
C ILE A 90 6.62 -6.03 3.05
N PHE A 91 6.36 -6.32 1.77
CA PHE A 91 5.49 -7.42 1.36
C PHE A 91 6.25 -8.73 1.20
N ARG A 92 5.60 -9.83 1.59
CA ARG A 92 6.10 -11.19 1.34
C ARG A 92 6.26 -11.44 -0.17
N PRO A 93 7.18 -12.29 -0.62
CA PRO A 93 7.54 -12.40 -2.05
C PRO A 93 6.34 -12.58 -2.99
N PHE A 94 5.44 -13.52 -2.68
CA PHE A 94 4.26 -13.75 -3.54
C PHE A 94 3.22 -12.63 -3.42
N GLN A 95 3.00 -12.08 -2.22
CA GLN A 95 2.08 -10.96 -2.01
C GLN A 95 2.54 -9.75 -2.82
N ARG A 96 3.83 -9.44 -2.78
CA ARG A 96 4.46 -8.36 -3.57
C ARG A 96 4.19 -8.54 -5.06
N GLN A 97 4.43 -9.74 -5.59
CA GLN A 97 4.20 -10.04 -7.01
C GLN A 97 2.73 -9.85 -7.40
N ALA A 98 1.79 -10.33 -6.58
CA ALA A 98 0.37 -10.16 -6.82
C ALA A 98 -0.05 -8.68 -6.79
N LEU A 99 0.33 -7.94 -5.74
CA LEU A 99 -0.01 -6.52 -5.61
C LEU A 99 0.65 -5.66 -6.70
N GLN A 100 1.87 -5.99 -7.16
CA GLN A 100 2.50 -5.31 -8.29
C GLN A 100 1.76 -5.58 -9.61
N ALA A 101 1.25 -6.79 -9.82
CA ALA A 101 0.42 -7.09 -10.99
C ALA A 101 -0.91 -6.32 -10.94
N THR A 102 -1.51 -6.19 -9.76
CA THR A 102 -2.72 -5.38 -9.54
C THR A 102 -2.45 -3.88 -9.75
N PHE A 103 -1.32 -3.37 -9.25
CA PHE A 103 -0.91 -1.98 -9.43
C PHE A 103 -0.70 -1.61 -10.91
N ALA A 104 -0.36 -2.59 -11.77
CA ALA A 104 -0.21 -2.39 -13.21
C ALA A 104 -1.54 -2.33 -13.98
N ILE A 105 -2.68 -2.58 -13.33
CA ILE A 105 -4.00 -2.49 -13.97
C ILE A 105 -4.32 -1.00 -14.23
N PRO A 106 -4.60 -0.58 -15.48
CA PRO A 106 -4.92 0.81 -15.78
C PRO A 106 -6.24 1.24 -15.13
N TYR A 107 -6.35 2.54 -14.83
CA TYR A 107 -7.59 3.14 -14.35
C TYR A 107 -8.79 2.77 -15.25
N GLY A 108 -9.93 2.47 -14.63
CA GLY A 108 -11.15 2.07 -15.33
C GLY A 108 -11.15 0.65 -15.90
N HIS A 109 -10.12 -0.16 -15.62
CA HIS A 109 -10.03 -1.55 -16.07
C HIS A 109 -10.07 -2.51 -14.88
N THR A 110 -10.49 -3.75 -15.15
CA THR A 110 -10.51 -4.83 -14.16
C THR A 110 -9.71 -6.03 -14.65
N ARG A 111 -9.26 -6.86 -13.71
CA ARG A 111 -8.70 -8.19 -13.96
C ARG A 111 -9.27 -9.16 -12.95
N THR A 112 -9.49 -10.40 -13.39
CA THR A 112 -9.85 -11.50 -12.50
C THR A 112 -8.61 -12.03 -11.80
N TYR A 113 -8.79 -12.65 -10.63
CA TYR A 113 -7.69 -13.32 -9.93
C TYR A 113 -7.04 -14.43 -10.78
N ARG A 114 -7.79 -15.03 -11.72
CA ARG A 114 -7.26 -16.03 -12.65
C ARG A 114 -6.32 -15.40 -13.67
N GLU A 115 -6.69 -14.25 -14.24
CA GLU A 115 -5.85 -13.51 -15.19
C GLU A 115 -4.55 -13.04 -14.52
N LEU A 116 -4.63 -12.50 -13.31
CA LEU A 116 -3.44 -12.14 -12.53
C LEU A 116 -2.57 -13.36 -12.25
N ALA A 117 -3.17 -14.48 -11.84
CA ALA A 117 -2.42 -15.72 -11.60
C ALA A 117 -1.72 -16.25 -12.87
N GLN A 118 -2.35 -16.10 -14.05
CA GLN A 118 -1.75 -16.44 -15.34
C GLN A 118 -0.58 -15.51 -15.69
N GLN A 119 -0.75 -14.20 -15.51
CA GLN A 119 0.31 -13.20 -15.74
C GLN A 119 1.55 -13.47 -14.88
N LEU A 120 1.35 -13.98 -13.66
CA LEU A 120 2.44 -14.37 -12.75
C LEU A 120 3.10 -15.72 -13.10
N GLY A 121 2.69 -16.39 -14.18
CA GLY A 121 3.18 -17.73 -14.54
C GLY A 121 2.71 -18.83 -13.57
N ARG A 122 1.65 -18.57 -12.79
CA ARG A 122 1.13 -19.46 -11.74
C ARG A 122 -0.37 -19.69 -11.92
N PRO A 123 -0.82 -20.32 -13.01
CA PRO A 123 -2.25 -20.37 -13.40
C PRO A 123 -3.18 -21.02 -12.35
N ARG A 124 -2.65 -21.82 -11.42
CA ARG A 124 -3.41 -22.44 -10.31
C ARG A 124 -3.48 -21.58 -9.04
N ALA A 125 -2.91 -20.38 -9.04
CA ALA A 125 -2.74 -19.54 -7.85
C ALA A 125 -3.85 -18.49 -7.63
N ALA A 126 -5.00 -18.57 -8.32
CA ALA A 126 -6.07 -17.57 -8.21
C ALA A 126 -6.54 -17.32 -6.76
N ARG A 127 -6.68 -18.37 -5.94
CA ARG A 127 -7.02 -18.22 -4.51
C ARG A 127 -5.93 -17.50 -3.72
N ALA A 128 -4.67 -17.75 -4.04
CA ALA A 128 -3.54 -17.10 -3.38
C ALA A 128 -3.49 -15.61 -3.76
N VAL A 129 -3.77 -15.27 -5.03
CA VAL A 129 -3.93 -13.87 -5.46
C VAL A 129 -5.06 -13.20 -4.68
N GLY A 130 -6.24 -13.82 -4.61
CA GLY A 130 -7.34 -13.26 -3.82
C GLY A 130 -6.99 -13.04 -2.34
N ARG A 131 -6.14 -13.89 -1.75
CA ARG A 131 -5.65 -13.68 -0.39
C ARG A 131 -4.62 -12.55 -0.27
N ALA A 132 -3.80 -12.34 -1.31
CA ALA A 132 -2.90 -11.19 -1.36
C ALA A 132 -3.69 -9.87 -1.40
N GLU A 133 -4.73 -9.82 -2.25
CA GLU A 133 -5.65 -8.67 -2.34
C GLU A 133 -6.45 -8.45 -1.04
N ALA A 134 -6.99 -9.51 -0.44
CA ALA A 134 -7.71 -9.43 0.83
C ALA A 134 -6.82 -9.03 2.02
N THR A 135 -5.51 -8.99 1.86
CA THR A 135 -4.55 -8.56 2.88
C THR A 135 -3.69 -7.38 2.40
N ASN A 136 -4.18 -6.64 1.39
CA ASN A 136 -3.60 -5.38 0.95
C ASN A 136 -3.81 -4.31 2.04
N PRO A 137 -2.73 -3.75 2.62
CA PRO A 137 -2.81 -2.82 3.74
C PRO A 137 -3.04 -1.36 3.34
#